data_AF-A0A926VHZ7-F1
#
_entry.id   AF-A0A926VHZ7-F1
#
_cell.length_a   1.000
_cell.length_b   1.000
_cell.length_c   1.000
_cell.angle_alpha   90.00
_cell.angle_beta   90.00
_cell.angle_gamma   90.00
#
_symmetry.space_group_name_H-M   'P 1'
#
loop_
_entity.id
_entity.type
_entity.pdbx_description
1 polymer ?
#
loop_
_entity_poly.entity_id
_entity_poly.type
_entity_poly.pdbx_seq_one_letter_code
_entity_poly.pdbx_strand_id
1 'polypeptide(L)'
;MPRSLKVRPQCIPTVKSSLLRNGFPSQKVLAENLGIAQSTVSNFLNGRPVDYANFQEICHVLGQEWRNIADFSDKSDDDEIPQLNAKVAISDRTEDFRLAQQLQQALSAAGHEVFMAKKNHPPEEYLKVCDYLVLLLSFESAVSEILLEEVRVAKELTNRREQAGKSNYLAQKPAILPIWLDLSPKSLSKAMPLPFDLWQLLQQSQPWQWRGDEDTSTVVSEILSVVAQGRSSLSSDRELAVNWATEETGDWGLSIDKSENLPHSLTPGLPPSPPLPVAAPEIPEGQVRGESSFYIDRPPIETRCYETISQPGALIRIKAPRQMGKTSLMARILARAEKQGSRTIALSLQLANKRVFTNSDTFLQWFCASIGQELGMLEHLSKAWELADIIGSNLCCKAYFEQCLLSEVSTSLTLGLDEVDRVFESPEIADDFFGLLRALHEEAKRREIWQKFRLIVVHSTEVYIPLDINKSPFNVGLPIDLPEFNWQQMQELARRHGLDWNAQQVEKLMNLVGGHPYLVRLAMYHIAREDVTLDRVVEEAATEAGIYSDHLRRHLWNLEKYPDLLEAMKEVVTASAGVRLRSELAFKLNSMGLVKLDGNNCTARCRLYEQYFRDRLSEEGVRD
;
A
#
# COMPACT_ATOMS: atom_id res chain seq x y z
N MET A 1 31.69 5.68 24.17
CA MET A 1 30.64 6.65 23.76
C MET A 1 30.90 7.98 24.48
N PRO A 2 30.68 9.13 23.83
CA PRO A 2 30.96 10.44 24.42
C PRO A 2 30.09 10.66 25.67
N ARG A 3 30.67 11.26 26.72
CA ARG A 3 29.94 11.57 27.98
C ARG A 3 28.90 12.68 27.79
N SER A 4 29.07 13.53 26.80
CA SER A 4 28.13 14.60 26.46
C SER A 4 28.06 14.83 24.95
N LEU A 5 26.89 15.25 24.47
CA LEU A 5 26.58 15.52 23.07
C LEU A 5 26.06 16.95 22.91
N LYS A 6 26.29 17.54 21.73
CA LYS A 6 25.75 18.86 21.33
C LYS A 6 24.85 18.69 20.11
N VAL A 7 23.85 19.55 19.96
CA VAL A 7 23.06 19.62 18.72
C VAL A 7 23.88 20.36 17.67
N ARG A 8 23.98 19.82 16.45
CA ARG A 8 24.63 20.49 15.31
C ARG A 8 24.00 21.87 15.09
N PRO A 9 24.79 22.93 14.84
CA PRO A 9 24.27 24.28 14.67
C PRO A 9 23.13 24.39 13.63
N GLN A 10 23.19 23.60 12.57
CA GLN A 10 22.19 23.53 11.49
C GLN A 10 20.85 22.94 11.95
N CYS A 11 20.85 22.03 12.93
CA CYS A 11 19.65 21.36 13.41
C CYS A 11 18.92 22.13 14.52
N ILE A 12 19.54 23.19 15.07
CA ILE A 12 18.98 23.98 16.18
C ILE A 12 17.59 24.56 15.85
N PRO A 13 17.33 25.16 14.67
CA PRO A 13 16.00 25.67 14.34
C PRO A 13 14.94 24.56 14.29
N THR A 14 15.29 23.42 13.69
CA THR A 14 14.42 22.23 13.58
C THR A 14 14.05 21.70 14.97
N VAL A 15 15.04 21.55 15.85
CA VAL A 15 14.86 21.07 17.23
C VAL A 15 14.06 22.07 18.09
N LYS A 16 14.21 23.39 17.87
CA LYS A 16 13.36 24.38 18.55
C LYS A 16 11.91 24.33 18.06
N SER A 17 11.69 24.13 16.77
CA SER A 17 10.34 24.04 16.18
C SER A 17 9.61 22.73 16.54
N SER A 18 10.33 21.66 16.89
CA SER A 18 9.71 20.39 17.31
C SER A 18 9.08 20.46 18.70
N LEU A 19 9.44 21.45 19.51
CA LEU A 19 8.90 21.66 20.85
C LEU A 19 7.37 21.85 20.82
N LEU A 20 6.89 22.81 20.01
CA LEU A 20 5.46 23.09 19.87
C LEU A 20 4.73 21.98 19.09
N ARG A 21 5.37 21.39 18.08
CA ARG A 21 4.78 20.33 17.26
C ARG A 21 4.47 19.06 18.06
N ASN A 22 5.25 18.77 19.10
CA ASN A 22 5.04 17.63 19.98
C ASN A 22 4.26 17.97 21.25
N GLY A 23 3.50 19.09 21.24
CA GLY A 23 2.58 19.41 22.33
C GLY A 23 3.21 20.02 23.58
N PHE A 24 4.46 20.52 23.49
CA PHE A 24 5.13 21.20 24.60
C PHE A 24 5.07 22.73 24.40
N PRO A 25 4.18 23.46 25.10
CA PRO A 25 4.03 24.90 24.92
C PRO A 25 5.20 25.73 25.48
N SER A 26 6.09 25.12 26.29
CA SER A 26 7.30 25.78 26.79
C SER A 26 8.40 24.78 27.18
N GLN A 27 9.64 25.24 27.27
CA GLN A 27 10.78 24.44 27.76
C GLN A 27 10.57 23.92 29.19
N LYS A 28 9.83 24.68 30.00
CA LYS A 28 9.50 24.30 31.39
C LYS A 28 8.62 23.06 31.43
N VAL A 29 7.62 22.98 30.56
CA VAL A 29 6.70 21.83 30.49
C VAL A 29 7.43 20.57 30.00
N LEU A 30 8.34 20.71 29.03
CA LEU A 30 9.20 19.61 28.59
C LEU A 30 10.13 19.12 29.72
N ALA A 31 10.72 20.04 30.49
CA ALA A 31 11.58 19.70 31.63
C ALA A 31 10.80 18.99 32.75
N GLU A 32 9.58 19.43 33.06
CA GLU A 32 8.69 18.79 34.02
C GLU A 32 8.25 17.38 33.56
N ASN A 33 7.97 17.21 32.27
CA ASN A 33 7.61 15.91 31.69
C ASN A 33 8.75 14.89 31.74
N LEU A 34 9.99 15.35 31.48
CA LEU A 34 11.20 14.53 31.50
C LEU A 34 11.81 14.34 32.89
N GLY A 35 11.34 15.08 33.91
CA GLY A 35 11.93 15.05 35.25
C GLY A 35 13.37 15.59 35.32
N ILE A 36 13.79 16.42 34.36
CA ILE A 36 15.14 17.00 34.28
C ILE A 36 15.12 18.52 34.52
N ALA A 37 16.28 19.11 34.79
CA ALA A 37 16.38 20.56 34.98
C ALA A 37 16.05 21.33 33.69
N GLN A 38 15.31 22.44 33.82
CA GLN A 38 15.00 23.33 32.69
C GLN A 38 16.26 23.87 31.99
N SER A 39 17.35 24.05 32.75
CA SER A 39 18.66 24.44 32.20
C SER A 39 19.24 23.39 31.25
N THR A 40 18.99 22.10 31.49
CA THR A 40 19.42 20.98 30.62
C THR A 40 18.67 21.01 29.29
N VAL A 41 17.35 21.22 29.33
CA VAL A 41 16.52 21.40 28.12
C VAL A 41 16.96 22.65 27.34
N SER A 42 17.21 23.76 28.03
CA SER A 42 17.70 25.00 27.40
C SER A 42 19.08 24.81 26.76
N ASN A 43 19.98 24.06 27.40
CA ASN A 43 21.29 23.74 26.83
C ASN A 43 21.15 22.92 25.55
N PHE A 44 20.32 21.88 25.55
CA PHE A 44 20.03 21.07 24.37
C PHE A 44 19.49 21.91 23.20
N LEU A 45 18.43 22.70 23.45
CA LEU A 45 17.78 23.52 22.42
C LEU A 45 18.68 24.63 21.85
N ASN A 46 19.80 24.96 22.52
CA ASN A 46 20.73 25.99 22.08
C ASN A 46 22.09 25.41 21.62
N GLY A 47 22.18 24.09 21.38
CA GLY A 47 23.41 23.45 20.89
C GLY A 47 24.56 23.41 21.91
N ARG A 48 24.27 23.57 23.21
CA ARG A 48 25.25 23.41 24.28
C ARG A 48 25.36 21.93 24.69
N PRO A 49 26.50 21.50 25.24
CA PRO A 49 26.70 20.09 25.57
C PRO A 49 25.78 19.65 26.70
N VAL A 50 25.14 18.50 26.49
CA VAL A 50 24.22 17.84 27.43
C VAL A 50 24.67 16.40 27.62
N ASP A 51 24.49 15.86 28.82
CA ASP A 51 24.78 14.44 29.11
C ASP A 51 24.11 13.52 28.08
N TYR A 52 24.82 12.47 27.67
CA TYR A 52 24.36 11.54 26.64
C TYR A 52 22.95 10.98 26.89
N ALA A 53 22.64 10.55 28.11
CA ALA A 53 21.33 9.99 28.44
C ALA A 53 20.22 11.04 28.29
N ASN A 54 20.45 12.24 28.84
CA ASN A 54 19.52 13.36 28.71
C ASN A 54 19.36 13.80 27.24
N PHE A 55 20.43 13.78 26.45
CA PHE A 55 20.39 14.12 25.03
C PHE A 55 19.47 13.17 24.26
N GLN A 56 19.62 11.86 24.46
CA GLN A 56 18.77 10.85 23.82
C GLN A 56 17.31 10.96 24.27
N GLU A 57 17.08 11.18 25.56
CA GLU A 57 15.73 11.25 26.12
C GLU A 57 14.96 12.48 25.62
N ILE A 58 15.62 13.64 25.55
CA ILE A 58 15.04 14.85 24.96
C ILE A 58 14.74 14.63 23.47
N CYS A 59 15.65 13.99 22.73
CA CYS A 59 15.42 13.67 21.31
C CYS A 59 14.19 12.76 21.13
N HIS A 60 14.08 11.72 21.95
CA HIS A 60 12.96 10.77 21.90
C HIS A 60 11.61 11.45 22.11
N VAL A 61 11.48 12.28 23.15
CA VAL A 61 10.23 13.01 23.44
C VAL A 61 9.90 14.06 22.39
N LEU A 62 10.90 14.62 21.70
CA LEU A 62 10.70 15.55 20.60
C LEU A 62 10.57 14.88 19.22
N GLY A 63 10.50 13.55 19.17
CA GLY A 63 10.40 12.78 17.93
C GLY A 63 11.58 13.00 16.98
N GLN A 64 12.79 13.19 17.53
CA GLN A 64 14.03 13.40 16.78
C GLN A 64 14.94 12.18 16.92
N GLU A 65 15.58 11.76 15.82
CA GLU A 65 16.65 10.77 15.86
C GLU A 65 17.96 11.43 16.31
N TRP A 66 18.41 11.11 17.52
CA TRP A 66 19.55 11.79 18.16
C TRP A 66 20.83 11.72 17.33
N ARG A 67 21.05 10.63 16.58
CA ARG A 67 22.25 10.46 15.72
C ARG A 67 22.25 11.41 14.52
N ASN A 68 21.08 11.88 14.09
CA ASN A 68 20.96 12.79 12.94
C ASN A 68 21.23 14.25 13.34
N ILE A 69 21.05 14.59 14.62
CA ILE A 69 21.20 15.96 15.11
C ILE A 69 22.41 16.14 16.04
N ALA A 70 23.01 15.06 16.52
CA ALA A 70 24.20 15.11 17.38
C ALA A 70 25.43 15.53 16.57
N ASP A 71 26.18 16.45 17.14
CA ASP A 71 27.49 16.84 16.66
C ASP A 71 28.55 15.88 17.23
N PHE A 72 29.28 15.24 16.33
CA PHE A 72 30.35 14.30 16.64
C PHE A 72 31.74 14.88 16.36
N SER A 73 31.85 16.17 15.98
CA SER A 73 33.11 16.77 15.56
C SER A 73 34.06 17.16 16.70
N ASP A 74 33.59 17.17 17.96
CA ASP A 74 34.41 17.54 19.11
C ASP A 74 35.05 16.31 19.79
N LYS A 75 36.09 15.76 19.17
CA LYS A 75 37.36 15.45 19.85
C LYS A 75 38.45 15.02 18.85
N SER A 76 39.44 15.90 18.74
CA SER A 76 40.85 15.57 18.64
C SER A 76 41.28 14.81 19.91
N ASP A 77 41.47 13.50 19.80
CA ASP A 77 42.34 12.67 20.64
C ASP A 77 42.52 11.36 19.86
N ASP A 78 43.76 10.95 19.61
CA ASP A 78 44.23 9.79 18.85
C ASP A 78 43.77 8.43 19.43
N ASP A 79 42.47 8.18 19.50
CA ASP A 79 41.92 6.84 19.68
C ASP A 79 41.22 6.44 18.38
N GLU A 80 41.71 5.36 17.76
CA GLU A 80 41.13 4.72 16.58
C GLU A 80 39.61 4.84 16.58
N ILE A 81 39.07 5.66 15.65
CA ILE A 81 37.63 5.70 15.38
C ILE A 81 37.26 4.24 15.11
N PRO A 82 36.44 3.58 15.94
CA PRO A 82 36.13 2.19 15.73
C PRO A 82 35.46 2.11 14.36
N GLN A 83 36.13 1.50 13.39
CA GLN A 83 35.56 1.24 12.08
C GLN A 83 34.28 0.44 12.32
N LEU A 84 33.13 1.11 12.20
CA LEU A 84 31.84 0.43 12.27
C LEU A 84 31.78 -0.50 11.06
N ASN A 85 31.94 -1.81 11.29
CA ASN A 85 31.65 -2.78 10.25
C ASN A 85 30.13 -2.89 10.11
N ALA A 86 29.55 -1.99 9.31
CA ALA A 86 28.13 -1.95 9.02
C ALA A 86 27.77 -2.93 7.91
N LYS A 87 26.56 -3.50 8.01
CA LYS A 87 25.97 -4.34 6.97
C LYS A 87 25.08 -3.49 6.07
N VAL A 88 25.42 -3.33 4.80
CA VAL A 88 24.71 -2.45 3.87
C VAL A 88 24.09 -3.27 2.75
N ALA A 89 22.76 -3.19 2.60
CA ALA A 89 22.06 -3.68 1.42
C ALA A 89 21.90 -2.56 0.40
N ILE A 90 22.26 -2.81 -0.85
CA ILE A 90 21.99 -1.92 -1.98
C ILE A 90 20.86 -2.54 -2.81
N SER A 91 19.69 -1.90 -2.83
CA SER A 91 18.60 -2.28 -3.73
C SER A 91 18.68 -1.44 -5.00
N ASP A 92 19.12 -2.09 -6.07
CA ASP A 92 19.14 -1.55 -7.42
C ASP A 92 18.28 -2.45 -8.31
N ARG A 93 17.27 -1.86 -8.93
CA ARG A 93 16.34 -2.55 -9.83
C ARG A 93 16.43 -2.02 -11.26
N THR A 94 17.39 -1.15 -11.53
CA THR A 94 17.62 -0.57 -12.86
C THR A 94 18.48 -1.49 -13.72
N GLU A 95 18.49 -1.24 -15.03
CA GLU A 95 19.43 -1.88 -15.96
C GLU A 95 20.81 -1.20 -15.95
N ASP A 96 20.95 -0.03 -15.32
CA ASP A 96 22.20 0.72 -15.21
C ASP A 96 22.87 0.54 -13.85
N PHE A 97 23.73 -0.49 -13.77
CA PHE A 97 24.40 -0.89 -12.54
C PHE A 97 25.58 -0.01 -12.12
N ARG A 98 25.87 1.11 -12.82
CA ARG A 98 27.11 1.89 -12.59
C ARG A 98 27.21 2.44 -11.17
N LEU A 99 26.17 3.17 -10.72
CA LEU A 99 26.16 3.78 -9.39
C LEU A 99 26.16 2.70 -8.30
N ALA A 100 25.38 1.63 -8.48
CA ALA A 100 25.34 0.52 -7.54
C ALA A 100 26.69 -0.19 -7.39
N GLN A 101 27.38 -0.44 -8.51
CA GLN A 101 28.72 -1.06 -8.51
C GLN A 101 29.75 -0.15 -7.83
N GLN A 102 29.69 1.16 -8.07
CA GLN A 102 30.60 2.13 -7.45
C GLN A 102 30.35 2.26 -5.94
N LEU A 103 29.08 2.29 -5.51
CA LEU A 103 28.71 2.25 -4.09
C LEU A 103 29.19 0.97 -3.43
N GLN A 104 29.00 -0.18 -4.08
CA GLN A 104 29.48 -1.47 -3.58
C GLN A 104 31.00 -1.47 -3.38
N GLN A 105 31.76 -1.07 -4.41
CA GLN A 105 33.22 -1.02 -4.33
C GLN A 105 33.71 -0.08 -3.22
N ALA A 106 33.14 1.12 -3.13
CA ALA A 106 33.55 2.12 -2.16
C ALA A 106 33.23 1.71 -0.71
N LEU A 107 32.03 1.17 -0.46
CA LEU A 107 31.62 0.68 0.86
C LEU A 107 32.45 -0.53 1.30
N SER A 108 32.72 -1.48 0.38
CA SER A 108 33.60 -2.62 0.68
C SER A 108 35.04 -2.19 0.94
N ALA A 109 35.57 -1.23 0.18
CA ALA A 109 36.91 -0.67 0.40
C ALA A 109 37.03 0.06 1.75
N ALA A 110 35.93 0.62 2.26
CA ALA A 110 35.85 1.24 3.59
C ALA A 110 35.70 0.22 4.74
N GLY A 111 35.64 -1.09 4.43
CA GLY A 111 35.58 -2.16 5.43
C GLY A 111 34.18 -2.57 5.87
N HIS A 112 33.14 -2.20 5.13
CA HIS A 112 31.75 -2.59 5.39
C HIS A 112 31.35 -3.87 4.63
N GLU A 113 30.43 -4.65 5.20
CA GLU A 113 29.85 -5.82 4.54
C GLU A 113 28.69 -5.38 3.64
N VAL A 114 28.84 -5.53 2.32
CA VAL A 114 27.88 -5.03 1.34
C VAL A 114 27.20 -6.17 0.60
N PHE A 115 25.87 -6.11 0.53
CA PHE A 115 25.03 -7.07 -0.17
C PHE A 115 24.22 -6.37 -1.26
N MET A 116 24.19 -6.95 -2.44
CA MET A 116 23.25 -6.52 -3.48
C MET A 116 21.91 -7.21 -3.24
N ALA A 117 20.82 -6.45 -3.12
CA ALA A 117 19.49 -7.01 -3.07
C ALA A 117 19.16 -7.60 -4.45
N LYS A 118 19.32 -8.92 -4.59
CA LYS A 118 19.02 -9.63 -5.83
C LYS A 118 17.50 -9.82 -5.94
N LYS A 119 16.99 -9.78 -7.18
CA LYS A 119 15.55 -9.95 -7.49
C LYS A 119 14.91 -11.23 -6.89
N ASN A 120 15.69 -12.26 -6.57
CA ASN A 120 15.21 -13.57 -6.13
C ASN A 120 15.38 -13.86 -4.63
N HIS A 121 15.96 -12.96 -3.83
CA HIS A 121 16.07 -13.16 -2.39
C HIS A 121 14.94 -12.44 -1.65
N PRO A 122 14.24 -13.10 -0.71
CA PRO A 122 13.18 -12.47 0.04
C PRO A 122 13.74 -11.32 0.90
N PRO A 123 13.09 -10.13 0.92
CA PRO A 123 13.55 -8.96 1.67
C PRO A 123 13.86 -9.25 3.13
N GLU A 124 13.09 -10.16 3.74
CA GLU A 124 13.26 -10.53 5.13
C GLU A 124 14.62 -11.14 5.48
N GLU A 125 15.27 -11.84 4.56
CA GLU A 125 16.53 -12.55 4.85
C GLU A 125 17.69 -11.58 5.04
N TYR A 126 17.88 -10.65 4.10
CA TYR A 126 18.95 -9.67 4.20
C TYR A 126 18.57 -8.48 5.09
N LEU A 127 17.31 -8.02 5.08
CA LEU A 127 16.93 -6.85 5.90
C LEU A 127 16.96 -7.13 7.42
N LYS A 128 16.82 -8.39 7.86
CA LYS A 128 16.95 -8.75 9.30
C LYS A 128 18.35 -8.49 9.84
N VAL A 129 19.37 -8.66 8.99
CA VAL A 129 20.79 -8.56 9.33
C VAL A 129 21.42 -7.26 8.86
N CYS A 130 20.77 -6.49 7.99
CA CYS A 130 21.30 -5.22 7.48
C CYS A 130 21.11 -4.06 8.46
N ASP A 131 22.09 -3.16 8.42
CA ASP A 131 22.12 -1.92 9.17
C ASP A 131 21.60 -0.76 8.33
N TYR A 132 21.85 -0.82 7.03
CA TYR A 132 21.44 0.19 6.05
C TYR A 132 20.82 -0.48 4.82
N LEU A 133 19.78 0.15 4.29
CA LEU A 133 19.22 -0.11 2.99
C LEU A 133 19.42 1.14 2.12
N VAL A 134 20.37 1.06 1.20
CA VAL A 134 20.54 2.07 0.14
C VAL A 134 19.58 1.72 -0.98
N LEU A 135 18.63 2.60 -1.24
CA LEU A 135 17.50 2.35 -2.14
C LEU A 135 17.65 3.20 -3.40
N LEU A 136 18.00 2.58 -4.53
CA LEU A 136 18.14 3.26 -5.81
C LEU A 136 16.78 3.26 -6.55
N LEU A 137 16.20 4.45 -6.69
CA LEU A 137 14.85 4.68 -7.18
C LEU A 137 14.88 5.30 -8.58
N SER A 138 14.52 4.53 -9.61
CA SER A 138 14.19 5.06 -10.94
C SER A 138 12.69 5.08 -11.15
N PHE A 139 12.23 5.74 -12.22
CA PHE A 139 10.81 5.76 -12.59
C PHE A 139 10.23 4.34 -12.71
N GLU A 140 11.02 3.42 -13.28
CA GLU A 140 10.62 2.02 -13.48
C GLU A 140 10.68 1.20 -12.17
N SER A 141 11.62 1.49 -11.26
CA SER A 141 11.71 0.76 -10.00
C SER A 141 10.71 1.23 -8.94
N ALA A 142 10.27 2.48 -9.00
CA ALA A 142 9.34 3.06 -8.03
C ALA A 142 7.95 2.41 -8.03
N VAL A 143 7.52 1.84 -9.16
CA VAL A 143 6.26 1.08 -9.28
C VAL A 143 6.42 -0.40 -8.94
N SER A 144 7.63 -0.86 -8.58
CA SER A 144 7.87 -2.26 -8.25
C SER A 144 7.24 -2.64 -6.91
N GLU A 145 6.31 -3.60 -6.93
CA GLU A 145 5.72 -4.15 -5.70
C GLU A 145 6.76 -4.79 -4.77
N ILE A 146 7.83 -5.37 -5.33
CA ILE A 146 8.93 -5.92 -4.53
C ILE A 146 9.68 -4.80 -3.81
N LEU A 147 9.92 -3.67 -4.47
CA LEU A 147 10.57 -2.51 -3.85
C LEU A 147 9.67 -1.91 -2.76
N LEU A 148 8.37 -1.82 -3.01
CA LEU A 148 7.39 -1.39 -2.01
C LEU A 148 7.41 -2.32 -0.79
N GLU A 149 7.47 -3.64 -1.01
CA GLU A 149 7.54 -4.63 0.05
C GLU A 149 8.89 -4.61 0.77
N GLU A 150 10.01 -4.38 0.07
CA GLU A 150 11.33 -4.15 0.68
C GLU A 150 11.30 -2.99 1.68
N VAL A 151 10.74 -1.85 1.26
CA VAL A 151 10.60 -0.67 2.10
C VAL A 151 9.62 -0.94 3.24
N ARG A 152 8.52 -1.66 2.99
CA ARG A 152 7.55 -2.05 4.02
C ARG A 152 8.18 -2.96 5.08
N VAL A 153 8.93 -3.98 4.67
CA VAL A 153 9.64 -4.91 5.57
C VAL A 153 10.72 -4.16 6.35
N ALA A 154 11.49 -3.29 5.71
CA ALA A 154 12.50 -2.45 6.38
C ALA A 154 11.87 -1.55 7.47
N LYS A 155 10.74 -0.89 7.16
CA LYS A 155 9.98 -0.09 8.12
C LYS A 155 9.35 -0.94 9.23
N GLU A 156 8.82 -2.12 8.90
CA GLU A 156 8.29 -3.03 9.90
C GLU A 156 9.36 -3.52 10.88
N LEU A 157 10.55 -3.88 10.39
CA LEU A 157 11.68 -4.29 11.23
C LEU A 157 12.15 -3.15 12.14
N THR A 158 12.13 -1.92 11.63
CA THR A 158 12.41 -0.71 12.40
C THR A 158 11.39 -0.53 13.52
N ASN A 159 10.10 -0.58 13.19
CA ASN A 159 9.00 -0.37 14.15
C ASN A 159 8.87 -1.50 15.20
N ARG A 160 9.13 -2.76 14.84
CA ARG A 160 9.08 -3.90 15.78
C ARG A 160 10.16 -3.79 16.85
N ARG A 161 11.35 -3.29 16.51
CA ARG A 161 12.46 -3.10 17.44
C ARG A 161 12.23 -1.92 18.39
N GLU A 162 11.40 -0.93 18.01
CA GLU A 162 10.96 0.15 18.89
C GLU A 162 10.00 -0.34 20.00
N GLN A 163 9.15 -1.32 19.69
CA GLN A 163 8.15 -1.85 20.63
C GLN A 163 8.74 -2.84 21.66
N ALA A 164 9.87 -3.48 21.35
CA ALA A 164 10.49 -4.53 22.17
C ALA A 164 11.40 -3.99 23.31
N GLY A 165 11.04 -2.86 23.93
CA GLY A 165 11.89 -2.05 24.82
C GLY A 165 12.88 -2.78 25.76
N LYS A 166 14.12 -2.25 25.77
CA LYS A 166 15.27 -2.47 26.68
C LYS A 166 16.19 -3.69 26.41
N SER A 167 17.36 -3.42 25.80
CA SER A 167 18.69 -3.63 26.44
C SER A 167 19.90 -3.28 25.56
N ASN A 168 19.77 -2.88 24.29
CA ASN A 168 20.92 -2.37 23.55
C ASN A 168 20.48 -1.23 22.62
N TYR A 169 20.87 -0.01 22.97
CA TYR A 169 20.61 1.24 22.22
C TYR A 169 21.40 1.34 20.89
N LEU A 170 21.53 0.22 20.18
CA LEU A 170 22.08 0.14 18.84
C LEU A 170 20.96 0.49 17.84
N ALA A 171 21.31 1.22 16.78
CA ALA A 171 20.42 1.94 15.85
C ALA A 171 19.16 1.19 15.38
N GLN A 172 18.10 1.96 15.10
CA GLN A 172 16.99 1.57 14.22
C GLN A 172 17.59 1.04 12.90
N LYS A 173 17.44 -0.25 12.67
CA LYS A 173 18.07 -0.97 11.56
C LYS A 173 17.01 -1.84 10.84
N PRO A 174 16.98 -1.83 9.50
CA PRO A 174 17.86 -1.07 8.61
C PRO A 174 17.41 0.39 8.43
N ALA A 175 18.34 1.35 8.48
CA ALA A 175 18.08 2.73 8.08
C ALA A 175 17.94 2.83 6.56
N ILE A 176 16.92 3.53 6.07
CA ILE A 176 16.61 3.62 4.64
C ILE A 176 17.20 4.91 4.06
N LEU A 177 18.10 4.77 3.09
CA LEU A 177 18.80 5.86 2.40
C LEU A 177 18.36 5.91 0.92
N PRO A 178 17.31 6.70 0.59
CA PRO A 178 16.79 6.78 -0.77
C PRO A 178 17.65 7.66 -1.69
N ILE A 179 17.99 7.14 -2.87
CA ILE A 179 18.68 7.86 -3.94
C ILE A 179 17.82 7.77 -5.21
N TRP A 180 17.42 8.91 -5.75
CA TRP A 180 16.64 9.02 -6.97
C TRP A 180 17.55 9.04 -8.19
N LEU A 181 17.26 8.22 -9.18
CA LEU A 181 18.00 8.10 -10.43
C LEU A 181 17.24 8.85 -11.52
N ASP A 182 17.76 9.99 -11.94
CA ASP A 182 17.20 10.76 -13.06
C ASP A 182 17.74 10.23 -14.40
N LEU A 183 17.12 9.15 -14.88
CA LEU A 183 17.53 8.43 -16.10
C LEU A 183 16.82 8.94 -17.38
N SER A 184 16.11 10.08 -17.36
CA SER A 184 15.35 10.55 -18.52
C SER A 184 16.21 11.35 -19.51
N PRO A 185 16.35 10.94 -20.78
CA PRO A 185 17.03 11.75 -21.78
C PRO A 185 16.17 12.90 -22.32
N LYS A 186 14.85 12.91 -22.03
CA LYS A 186 13.87 13.83 -22.64
C LYS A 186 12.65 14.06 -21.75
N SER A 187 12.80 14.76 -20.63
CA SER A 187 11.67 15.53 -20.08
C SER A 187 12.20 16.67 -19.23
N LEU A 188 11.93 17.89 -19.67
CA LEU A 188 12.12 19.08 -18.84
C LEU A 188 11.25 18.98 -17.57
N SER A 189 11.89 19.14 -16.41
CA SER A 189 11.33 19.80 -15.22
C SER A 189 10.00 19.29 -14.63
N LYS A 190 9.79 17.98 -14.47
CA LYS A 190 8.70 17.48 -13.60
C LYS A 190 9.22 16.43 -12.62
N ALA A 191 8.90 16.66 -11.34
CA ALA A 191 9.17 15.78 -10.20
C ALA A 191 8.81 14.32 -10.49
N MET A 192 9.59 13.40 -9.94
CA MET A 192 9.37 11.97 -10.08
C MET A 192 8.04 11.57 -9.42
N PRO A 193 7.05 11.03 -10.16
CA PRO A 193 5.79 10.63 -9.56
C PRO A 193 5.97 9.30 -8.83
N LEU A 194 6.31 9.34 -7.54
CA LEU A 194 6.32 8.16 -6.68
C LEU A 194 4.88 7.69 -6.43
N PRO A 195 4.60 6.36 -6.46
CA PRO A 195 3.34 5.83 -5.98
C PRO A 195 3.05 6.28 -4.54
N PHE A 196 1.80 6.60 -4.26
CA PHE A 196 1.37 7.18 -2.98
C PHE A 196 1.83 6.35 -1.77
N ASP A 197 1.74 5.03 -1.87
CA ASP A 197 2.13 4.10 -0.80
C ASP A 197 3.64 4.16 -0.49
N LEU A 198 4.46 4.21 -1.55
CA LEU A 198 5.92 4.30 -1.40
C LEU A 198 6.32 5.67 -0.85
N TRP A 199 5.67 6.74 -1.32
CA TRP A 199 5.86 8.09 -0.79
C TRP A 199 5.56 8.13 0.70
N GLN A 200 4.39 7.62 1.13
CA GLN A 200 3.99 7.60 2.54
C GLN A 200 5.02 6.88 3.43
N LEU A 201 5.60 5.79 2.95
CA LEU A 201 6.61 5.04 3.70
C LEU A 201 7.96 5.77 3.78
N LEU A 202 8.29 6.63 2.80
CA LEU A 202 9.56 7.34 2.72
C LEU A 202 9.51 8.79 3.24
N GLN A 203 8.36 9.29 3.68
CA GLN A 203 8.20 10.67 4.19
C GLN A 203 9.17 11.06 5.31
N GLN A 204 9.66 10.09 6.07
CA GLN A 204 10.57 10.30 7.21
C GLN A 204 12.05 10.20 6.83
N SER A 205 12.37 9.90 5.57
CA SER A 205 13.74 9.77 5.05
C SER A 205 14.10 10.98 4.19
N GLN A 206 15.34 11.46 4.29
CA GLN A 206 15.87 12.48 3.39
C GLN A 206 16.44 11.81 2.14
N PRO A 207 15.97 12.13 0.93
CA PRO A 207 16.47 11.57 -0.32
C PRO A 207 17.46 12.49 -0.99
N TRP A 208 18.30 11.87 -1.81
CA TRP A 208 19.21 12.56 -2.72
C TRP A 208 18.90 12.22 -4.17
N GLN A 209 19.15 13.15 -5.08
CA GLN A 209 19.03 12.93 -6.52
C GLN A 209 20.41 12.69 -7.14
N TRP A 210 20.50 11.71 -8.03
CA TRP A 210 21.66 11.42 -8.87
C TRP A 210 21.26 11.66 -10.33
N ARG A 211 21.91 12.64 -10.97
CA ARG A 211 21.57 13.11 -12.33
C ARG A 211 22.50 12.57 -13.41
N GLY A 212 23.59 11.89 -13.01
CA GLY A 212 24.58 11.32 -13.91
C GLY A 212 25.94 11.15 -13.24
N ASP A 213 26.93 10.70 -14.03
CA ASP A 213 28.25 10.27 -13.53
C ASP A 213 29.02 11.37 -12.74
N GLU A 214 28.73 12.65 -12.96
CA GLU A 214 29.34 13.77 -12.23
C GLU A 214 28.94 13.79 -10.74
N ASP A 215 27.71 13.36 -10.42
CA ASP A 215 27.18 13.34 -9.04
C ASP A 215 27.68 12.13 -8.23
N THR A 216 28.19 11.10 -8.89
CA THR A 216 28.59 9.82 -8.28
C THR A 216 29.53 10.01 -7.10
N SER A 217 30.59 10.80 -7.27
CA SER A 217 31.60 10.99 -6.23
C SER A 217 31.01 11.63 -4.96
N THR A 218 30.06 12.55 -5.14
CA THR A 218 29.34 13.24 -4.07
C THR A 218 28.38 12.29 -3.36
N VAL A 219 27.61 11.49 -4.10
CA VAL A 219 26.68 10.48 -3.53
C VAL A 219 27.44 9.42 -2.72
N VAL A 220 28.52 8.86 -3.30
CA VAL A 220 29.34 7.85 -2.62
C VAL A 220 29.96 8.42 -1.34
N SER A 221 30.49 9.65 -1.38
CA SER A 221 31.07 10.31 -0.21
C SER A 221 30.05 10.52 0.92
N GLU A 222 28.81 10.91 0.59
CA GLU A 222 27.77 11.08 1.58
C GLU A 222 27.35 9.75 2.21
N ILE A 223 27.14 8.71 1.40
CA ILE A 223 26.78 7.38 1.91
C ILE A 223 27.86 6.84 2.85
N LEU A 224 29.14 6.95 2.46
CA LEU A 224 30.27 6.60 3.33
C LEU A 224 30.28 7.42 4.63
N SER A 225 30.01 8.72 4.56
CA SER A 225 29.91 9.58 5.74
C SER A 225 28.76 9.18 6.66
N VAL A 226 27.58 8.88 6.11
CA VAL A 226 26.39 8.45 6.86
C VAL A 226 26.67 7.15 7.60
N VAL A 227 27.22 6.16 6.90
CA VAL A 227 27.53 4.85 7.47
C VAL A 227 28.63 4.96 8.55
N ALA A 228 29.71 5.70 8.28
CA ALA A 228 30.81 5.90 9.22
C ALA A 228 30.39 6.66 10.49
N GLN A 229 29.47 7.62 10.36
CA GLN A 229 28.96 8.41 11.48
C GLN A 229 27.77 7.76 12.20
N GLY A 230 27.24 6.64 11.68
CA GLY A 230 26.06 5.99 12.25
C GLY A 230 24.76 6.78 12.05
N ARG A 231 24.70 7.70 11.08
CA ARG A 231 23.50 8.52 10.80
C ARG A 231 22.43 7.64 10.16
N SER A 232 21.15 7.90 10.42
CA SER A 232 20.04 7.12 9.83
C SER A 232 19.39 7.78 8.61
N SER A 233 19.90 8.95 8.19
CA SER A 233 19.38 9.73 7.06
C SER A 233 20.49 10.47 6.33
N LEU A 234 20.27 10.74 5.03
CA LEU A 234 21.09 11.63 4.22
C LEU A 234 20.95 13.09 4.71
N SER A 235 21.91 13.95 4.37
CA SER A 235 21.88 15.36 4.76
C SER A 235 20.91 16.19 3.91
N SER A 236 20.22 17.15 4.55
CA SER A 236 19.30 18.10 3.90
C SER A 236 20.00 19.32 3.30
N ASP A 237 21.26 19.56 3.65
CA ASP A 237 21.93 20.85 3.45
C ASP A 237 22.90 20.84 2.24
N ARG A 238 22.69 19.91 1.30
CA ARG A 238 23.58 19.70 0.14
C ARG A 238 22.83 19.84 -1.17
N GLU A 239 23.60 20.10 -2.24
CA GLU A 239 23.10 20.36 -3.59
C GLU A 239 22.25 19.21 -4.16
N LEU A 240 22.51 17.97 -3.77
CA LEU A 240 21.78 16.79 -4.23
C LEU A 240 20.56 16.46 -3.36
N ALA A 241 20.31 17.19 -2.25
CA ALA A 241 19.21 16.91 -1.35
C ALA A 241 17.87 17.29 -1.96
N VAL A 242 16.91 16.36 -1.95
CA VAL A 242 15.56 16.59 -2.47
C VAL A 242 14.63 17.06 -1.35
N ASN A 243 13.87 18.13 -1.59
CA ASN A 243 12.91 18.64 -0.61
C ASN A 243 11.49 18.14 -0.91
N TRP A 244 10.92 17.34 0.01
CA TRP A 244 9.54 16.85 -0.04
C TRP A 244 8.50 17.96 -0.19
N ALA A 245 8.76 19.15 0.34
CA ALA A 245 7.79 20.25 0.38
C ALA A 245 7.78 21.15 -0.87
N THR A 246 8.83 21.14 -1.69
CA THR A 246 8.85 21.91 -2.96
C THR A 246 8.38 21.09 -4.16
N GLU A 247 8.15 19.80 -3.96
CA GLU A 247 7.46 18.92 -4.91
C GLU A 247 6.06 18.54 -4.40
N GLU A 248 5.40 19.47 -3.68
CA GLU A 248 3.99 19.35 -3.38
C GLU A 248 3.21 19.27 -4.70
N THR A 249 2.51 18.15 -4.87
CA THR A 249 1.35 17.98 -5.75
C THR A 249 1.54 18.61 -7.12
N GLY A 250 1.98 17.81 -8.10
CA GLY A 250 1.66 18.12 -9.48
C GLY A 250 0.18 18.44 -9.58
N ASP A 251 -0.13 19.73 -9.74
CA ASP A 251 -1.45 20.24 -10.06
C ASP A 251 -1.99 19.38 -11.20
N TRP A 252 -3.09 18.66 -10.96
CA TRP A 252 -3.85 17.98 -12.01
C TRP A 252 -4.62 19.00 -12.85
N GLY A 253 -3.99 20.14 -13.18
CA GLY A 253 -4.53 21.21 -14.00
C GLY A 253 -5.95 21.62 -13.63
N LEU A 254 -6.18 22.08 -12.40
CA LEU A 254 -7.42 22.76 -12.04
C LEU A 254 -7.10 24.03 -11.24
N SER A 255 -6.45 24.97 -11.90
CA SER A 255 -6.53 26.37 -11.51
C SER A 255 -7.95 26.88 -11.82
N ILE A 256 -8.80 26.95 -10.80
CA ILE A 256 -10.01 27.76 -10.84
C ILE A 256 -9.54 29.22 -10.72
N ASP A 257 -9.37 29.89 -11.85
CA ASP A 257 -9.23 31.35 -11.88
C ASP A 257 -10.55 31.97 -11.40
N LYS A 258 -10.51 32.51 -10.19
CA LYS A 258 -11.49 33.49 -9.72
C LYS A 258 -11.06 34.86 -10.27
N SER A 259 -12.02 35.53 -10.91
CA SER A 259 -11.95 36.85 -11.56
C SER A 259 -11.29 36.80 -12.95
N GLU A 260 -11.86 37.31 -14.05
CA GLU A 260 -12.61 38.55 -14.24
C GLU A 260 -13.65 38.44 -15.39
N ASN A 261 -14.78 39.15 -15.20
CA ASN A 261 -15.62 39.85 -16.20
C ASN A 261 -16.01 39.18 -17.53
N LEU A 262 -17.32 38.88 -17.66
CA LEU A 262 -18.04 38.84 -18.95
C LEU A 262 -17.94 40.21 -19.68
N PRO A 263 -17.94 40.19 -21.03
CA PRO A 263 -19.18 40.63 -21.69
C PRO A 263 -19.63 39.78 -22.89
N HIS A 264 -20.94 39.84 -23.11
CA HIS A 264 -21.72 39.25 -24.18
C HIS A 264 -21.19 39.50 -25.61
N SER A 265 -21.34 38.51 -26.51
CA SER A 265 -22.09 38.66 -27.77
C SER A 265 -22.16 37.36 -28.57
N LEU A 266 -23.26 37.24 -29.33
CA LEU A 266 -23.69 36.10 -30.14
C LEU A 266 -22.97 36.05 -31.50
N THR A 267 -22.60 34.85 -31.97
CA THR A 267 -22.55 34.51 -33.41
C THR A 267 -22.82 33.00 -33.63
N PRO A 268 -23.76 32.62 -34.51
CA PRO A 268 -24.00 31.23 -34.89
C PRO A 268 -23.20 30.83 -36.14
N GLY A 269 -22.57 29.64 -36.11
CA GLY A 269 -22.10 28.94 -37.31
C GLY A 269 -20.63 28.48 -37.26
N LEU A 270 -20.40 27.25 -36.78
CA LEU A 270 -19.25 26.42 -37.16
C LEU A 270 -19.64 24.93 -37.15
N PRO A 271 -19.01 24.06 -37.98
CA PRO A 271 -19.40 22.66 -38.20
C PRO A 271 -19.06 21.76 -36.99
N PRO A 272 -19.60 20.53 -36.91
CA PRO A 272 -19.37 19.66 -35.76
C PRO A 272 -17.89 19.34 -35.59
N SER A 273 -17.40 19.55 -34.37
CA SER A 273 -16.03 19.27 -33.95
C SER A 273 -15.63 17.81 -34.21
N PRO A 274 -14.37 17.51 -34.56
CA PRO A 274 -13.86 16.15 -34.61
C PRO A 274 -13.98 15.46 -33.23
N PRO A 275 -14.02 14.11 -33.17
CA PRO A 275 -14.16 13.38 -31.91
C PRO A 275 -13.04 13.77 -30.94
N LEU A 276 -13.43 13.99 -29.68
CA LEU A 276 -12.52 14.37 -28.59
C LEU A 276 -11.33 13.40 -28.49
N PRO A 277 -10.14 13.90 -28.11
CA PRO A 277 -8.94 13.07 -28.01
C PRO A 277 -9.14 11.90 -27.05
N VAL A 278 -8.73 10.71 -27.49
CA VAL A 278 -8.68 9.48 -26.70
C VAL A 278 -7.90 9.77 -25.42
N ALA A 279 -8.53 9.58 -24.25
CA ALA A 279 -7.88 9.78 -22.96
C ALA A 279 -6.61 8.91 -22.90
N ALA A 280 -5.51 9.48 -22.39
CA ALA A 280 -4.26 8.75 -22.24
C ALA A 280 -4.52 7.45 -21.43
N PRO A 281 -3.87 6.32 -21.79
CA PRO A 281 -4.12 5.05 -21.13
C PRO A 281 -3.77 5.15 -19.63
N GLU A 282 -4.76 4.88 -18.77
CA GLU A 282 -4.61 4.86 -17.31
C GLU A 282 -3.86 3.59 -16.90
N ILE A 283 -2.82 3.72 -16.06
CA ILE A 283 -2.05 2.59 -15.53
C ILE A 283 -3.03 1.61 -14.84
N PRO A 284 -3.01 0.30 -15.17
CA PRO A 284 -3.92 -0.70 -14.61
C PRO A 284 -3.64 -1.08 -13.15
N GLU A 285 -3.60 -0.12 -12.24
CA GLU A 285 -3.34 -0.35 -10.82
C GLU A 285 -4.55 -0.04 -9.96
N GLY A 286 -4.77 -0.88 -8.94
CA GLY A 286 -5.76 -0.65 -7.90
C GLY A 286 -7.20 -0.43 -8.41
N GLN A 287 -7.89 0.50 -7.75
CA GLN A 287 -9.27 0.85 -8.03
C GLN A 287 -9.39 1.72 -9.29
N VAL A 288 -10.27 1.32 -10.21
CA VAL A 288 -10.63 2.15 -11.38
C VAL A 288 -11.49 3.33 -10.91
N ARG A 289 -11.01 4.55 -11.16
CA ARG A 289 -11.68 5.81 -10.77
C ARG A 289 -13.13 5.86 -11.27
N GLY A 290 -13.98 6.60 -10.55
CA GLY A 290 -15.40 6.70 -10.89
C GLY A 290 -15.67 7.24 -12.31
N GLU A 291 -14.83 8.19 -12.74
CA GLU A 291 -14.92 8.87 -14.05
C GLU A 291 -14.11 8.17 -15.15
N SER A 292 -13.35 7.14 -14.80
CA SER A 292 -12.49 6.45 -15.76
C SER A 292 -13.34 5.77 -16.84
N SER A 293 -12.97 6.02 -18.10
CA SER A 293 -13.52 5.32 -19.25
C SER A 293 -13.20 3.83 -19.22
N PHE A 294 -12.26 3.35 -18.42
CA PHE A 294 -11.81 1.96 -18.49
C PHE A 294 -12.65 0.97 -17.65
N TYR A 295 -13.69 1.44 -16.95
CA TYR A 295 -14.62 0.53 -16.27
C TYR A 295 -15.65 -0.05 -17.25
N ILE A 296 -15.72 -1.38 -17.31
CA ILE A 296 -16.71 -2.10 -18.10
C ILE A 296 -17.76 -2.68 -17.17
N ASP A 297 -19.00 -2.24 -17.36
CA ASP A 297 -20.16 -2.77 -16.64
C ASP A 297 -20.32 -4.26 -16.90
N ARG A 298 -20.85 -4.99 -15.91
CA ARG A 298 -21.18 -6.41 -15.97
C ARG A 298 -22.68 -6.62 -15.74
N PRO A 299 -23.54 -6.25 -16.69
CA PRO A 299 -24.98 -6.39 -16.52
C PRO A 299 -25.37 -7.84 -16.16
N PRO A 300 -26.30 -8.05 -15.20
CA PRO A 300 -27.09 -7.03 -14.50
C PRO A 300 -26.51 -6.59 -13.14
N ILE A 301 -25.22 -6.82 -12.86
CA ILE A 301 -24.63 -6.68 -11.52
C ILE A 301 -24.76 -5.26 -10.97
N GLU A 302 -24.32 -4.25 -11.73
CA GLU A 302 -24.35 -2.85 -11.29
C GLU A 302 -25.78 -2.40 -10.98
N THR A 303 -26.72 -2.71 -11.88
CA THR A 303 -28.13 -2.37 -11.71
C THR A 303 -28.70 -2.97 -10.43
N ARG A 304 -28.46 -4.26 -10.17
CA ARG A 304 -28.92 -4.94 -8.95
C ARG A 304 -28.31 -4.32 -7.68
N CYS A 305 -27.03 -3.97 -7.74
CA CYS A 305 -26.36 -3.31 -6.62
C CYS A 305 -26.96 -1.92 -6.35
N TYR A 306 -27.25 -1.14 -7.39
CA TYR A 306 -27.87 0.18 -7.25
C TYR A 306 -29.30 0.13 -6.73
N GLU A 307 -30.09 -0.83 -7.19
CA GLU A 307 -31.43 -1.09 -6.66
C GLU A 307 -31.37 -1.48 -5.18
N THR A 308 -30.46 -2.39 -4.83
CA THR A 308 -30.34 -2.90 -3.45
C THR A 308 -29.83 -1.85 -2.49
N ILE A 309 -28.80 -1.08 -2.85
CA ILE A 309 -28.26 -0.05 -1.95
C ILE A 309 -29.24 1.10 -1.70
N SER A 310 -30.27 1.23 -2.54
CA SER A 310 -31.35 2.19 -2.32
C SER A 310 -32.33 1.75 -1.23
N GLN A 311 -32.32 0.46 -0.85
CA GLN A 311 -33.24 -0.09 0.15
C GLN A 311 -32.81 0.25 1.59
N PRO A 312 -33.76 0.40 2.52
CA PRO A 312 -33.44 0.61 3.92
C PRO A 312 -32.77 -0.64 4.52
N GLY A 313 -31.72 -0.46 5.33
CA GLY A 313 -31.00 -1.58 5.94
C GLY A 313 -30.16 -2.42 4.98
N ALA A 314 -29.89 -1.95 3.75
CA ALA A 314 -29.28 -2.75 2.69
C ALA A 314 -27.94 -3.38 3.09
N LEU A 315 -27.70 -4.62 2.65
CA LEU A 315 -26.43 -5.32 2.76
C LEU A 315 -26.06 -5.93 1.40
N ILE A 316 -24.92 -5.52 0.84
CA ILE A 316 -24.36 -6.07 -0.40
C ILE A 316 -23.02 -6.71 -0.08
N ARG A 317 -22.77 -7.91 -0.60
CA ARG A 317 -21.52 -8.64 -0.41
C ARG A 317 -20.88 -8.92 -1.76
N ILE A 318 -19.73 -8.31 -2.01
CA ILE A 318 -18.99 -8.47 -3.25
C ILE A 318 -17.87 -9.48 -3.00
N LYS A 319 -17.87 -10.55 -3.79
CA LYS A 319 -16.96 -11.68 -3.70
C LYS A 319 -16.33 -11.95 -5.06
N ALA A 320 -15.00 -12.07 -5.08
CA ALA A 320 -14.22 -12.53 -6.23
C ALA A 320 -12.74 -12.63 -5.85
N PRO A 321 -11.91 -13.32 -6.65
CA PRO A 321 -10.45 -13.24 -6.54
C PRO A 321 -9.93 -11.80 -6.56
N ARG A 322 -8.67 -11.60 -6.14
CA ARG A 322 -8.03 -10.29 -6.22
C ARG A 322 -8.02 -9.77 -7.67
N GLN A 323 -7.99 -8.45 -7.83
CA GLN A 323 -7.86 -7.79 -9.14
C GLN A 323 -9.02 -8.05 -10.14
N MET A 324 -10.19 -8.48 -9.65
CA MET A 324 -11.43 -8.63 -10.44
C MET A 324 -12.31 -7.35 -10.48
N GLY A 325 -11.87 -6.25 -9.86
CA GLY A 325 -12.59 -4.97 -9.84
C GLY A 325 -13.63 -4.82 -8.72
N LYS A 326 -13.47 -5.55 -7.61
CA LYS A 326 -14.39 -5.48 -6.46
C LYS A 326 -14.47 -4.08 -5.85
N THR A 327 -13.32 -3.49 -5.53
CA THR A 327 -13.20 -2.12 -5.00
C THR A 327 -13.78 -1.09 -5.97
N SER A 328 -13.54 -1.27 -7.28
CA SER A 328 -14.11 -0.41 -8.34
C SER A 328 -15.64 -0.45 -8.37
N LEU A 329 -16.25 -1.62 -8.12
CA LEU A 329 -17.70 -1.76 -8.00
C LEU A 329 -18.20 -1.14 -6.70
N MET A 330 -17.55 -1.39 -5.56
CA MET A 330 -17.91 -0.78 -4.27
C MET A 330 -17.96 0.75 -4.36
N ALA A 331 -16.91 1.37 -4.89
CA ALA A 331 -16.84 2.82 -5.04
C ALA A 331 -17.99 3.39 -5.90
N ARG A 332 -18.40 2.67 -6.96
CA ARG A 332 -19.56 3.06 -7.79
C ARG A 332 -20.87 2.94 -7.04
N ILE A 333 -21.03 1.92 -6.22
CA ILE A 333 -22.23 1.76 -5.38
C ILE A 333 -22.30 2.88 -4.33
N LEU A 334 -21.16 3.22 -3.69
CA LEU A 334 -21.06 4.34 -2.77
C LEU A 334 -21.41 5.66 -3.48
N ALA A 335 -20.80 5.95 -4.62
CA ALA A 335 -21.11 7.16 -5.40
C ALA A 335 -22.60 7.23 -5.82
N ARG A 336 -23.23 6.08 -6.09
CA ARG A 336 -24.67 6.02 -6.36
C ARG A 336 -25.51 6.35 -5.11
N ALA A 337 -25.14 5.81 -3.95
CA ALA A 337 -25.81 6.08 -2.69
C ALA A 337 -25.64 7.56 -2.26
N GLU A 338 -24.47 8.14 -2.48
CA GLU A 338 -24.17 9.55 -2.24
C GLU A 338 -25.05 10.46 -3.10
N LYS A 339 -25.18 10.15 -4.40
CA LYS A 339 -26.11 10.86 -5.31
C LYS A 339 -27.58 10.78 -4.89
N GLN A 340 -27.95 9.81 -4.05
CA GLN A 340 -29.28 9.66 -3.47
C GLN A 340 -29.41 10.32 -2.08
N GLY A 341 -28.37 11.04 -1.64
CA GLY A 341 -28.35 11.77 -0.38
C GLY A 341 -27.86 10.96 0.82
N SER A 342 -27.37 9.73 0.65
CA SER A 342 -26.72 8.99 1.74
C SER A 342 -25.36 9.59 2.06
N ARG A 343 -25.00 9.69 3.34
CA ARG A 343 -23.59 9.87 3.71
C ARG A 343 -22.85 8.57 3.46
N THR A 344 -21.69 8.61 2.82
CA THR A 344 -20.96 7.40 2.41
C THR A 344 -19.54 7.39 2.95
N ILE A 345 -19.07 6.22 3.38
CA ILE A 345 -17.71 6.03 3.89
C ILE A 345 -17.13 4.78 3.22
N ALA A 346 -15.91 4.88 2.69
CA ALA A 346 -15.12 3.75 2.25
C ALA A 346 -14.02 3.50 3.28
N LEU A 347 -14.10 2.39 4.01
CA LEU A 347 -13.10 2.00 4.99
C LEU A 347 -12.30 0.81 4.45
N SER A 348 -11.02 1.04 4.17
CA SER A 348 -10.07 -0.03 3.83
C SER A 348 -9.38 -0.53 5.09
N LEU A 349 -9.47 -1.83 5.36
CA LEU A 349 -8.75 -2.46 6.47
C LEU A 349 -7.25 -2.57 6.19
N GLN A 350 -6.79 -2.24 4.98
CA GLN A 350 -5.38 -2.15 4.63
C GLN A 350 -4.64 -1.09 5.46
N LEU A 351 -5.33 -0.03 5.87
CA LEU A 351 -4.80 1.02 6.73
C LEU A 351 -4.62 0.59 8.20
N ALA A 352 -5.21 -0.52 8.62
CA ALA A 352 -5.10 -1.02 9.98
C ALA A 352 -3.70 -1.65 10.23
N ASN A 353 -2.96 -1.09 11.17
CA ASN A 353 -1.69 -1.64 11.62
C ASN A 353 -1.92 -3.00 12.30
N LYS A 354 -0.91 -3.88 12.35
CA LYS A 354 -1.02 -5.20 13.00
C LYS A 354 -1.54 -5.16 14.45
N ARG A 355 -1.20 -4.12 15.22
CA ARG A 355 -1.69 -3.90 16.60
C ARG A 355 -3.22 -3.79 16.70
N VAL A 356 -3.88 -3.37 15.61
CA VAL A 356 -5.34 -3.25 15.57
C VAL A 356 -5.99 -4.64 15.59
N PHE A 357 -5.30 -5.65 15.07
CA PHE A 357 -5.75 -7.03 15.00
C PHE A 357 -5.31 -7.88 16.20
N THR A 358 -4.94 -7.25 17.32
CA THR A 358 -4.50 -7.97 18.53
C THR A 358 -5.66 -8.60 19.31
N ASN A 359 -6.83 -7.95 19.36
CA ASN A 359 -8.06 -8.47 19.96
C ASN A 359 -9.29 -7.72 19.43
N SER A 360 -10.48 -8.27 19.67
CA SER A 360 -11.75 -7.72 19.20
C SER A 360 -12.03 -6.30 19.72
N ASP A 361 -11.63 -5.99 20.96
CA ASP A 361 -11.88 -4.67 21.56
C ASP A 361 -11.09 -3.57 20.85
N THR A 362 -9.80 -3.79 20.66
CA THR A 362 -8.90 -2.86 19.96
C THR A 362 -9.33 -2.67 18.51
N PHE A 363 -9.73 -3.77 17.86
CA PHE A 363 -10.22 -3.75 16.49
C PHE A 363 -11.51 -2.94 16.36
N LEU A 364 -12.52 -3.19 17.21
CA LEU A 364 -13.80 -2.50 17.17
C LEU A 364 -13.68 -1.03 17.55
N GLN A 365 -12.78 -0.70 18.47
CA GLN A 365 -12.48 0.70 18.80
C GLN A 365 -11.84 1.42 17.62
N TRP A 366 -10.87 0.81 16.94
CA TRP A 366 -10.28 1.36 15.71
C TRP A 366 -11.33 1.51 14.60
N PHE A 367 -12.18 0.51 14.42
CA PHE A 367 -13.26 0.53 13.44
C PHE A 367 -14.23 1.70 13.68
N CYS A 368 -14.70 1.87 14.93
CA CYS A 368 -15.57 2.97 15.30
C CYS A 368 -14.86 4.32 15.20
N ALA A 369 -13.59 4.41 15.62
CA ALA A 369 -12.80 5.63 15.52
C ALA A 369 -12.59 6.07 14.07
N SER A 370 -12.30 5.14 13.16
CA SER A 370 -12.09 5.44 11.74
C SER A 370 -13.35 6.02 11.10
N ILE A 371 -14.51 5.44 11.42
CA ILE A 371 -15.81 5.92 10.93
C ILE A 371 -16.18 7.25 11.59
N GLY A 372 -15.97 7.37 12.90
CA GLY A 372 -16.20 8.59 13.66
C GLY A 372 -15.36 9.76 13.14
N GLN A 373 -14.10 9.51 12.80
CA GLN A 373 -13.18 10.51 12.26
C GLN A 373 -13.67 11.04 10.90
N GLU A 374 -14.04 10.17 9.97
CA GLU A 374 -14.63 10.56 8.67
C GLU A 374 -15.95 11.33 8.82
N LEU A 375 -16.71 11.05 9.88
CA LEU A 375 -17.96 11.74 10.15
C LEU A 375 -17.77 13.06 10.91
N GLY A 376 -16.59 13.32 11.48
CA GLY A 376 -16.32 14.43 12.38
C GLY A 376 -16.99 14.25 13.75
N MET A 377 -17.09 13.01 14.23
CA MET A 377 -17.82 12.59 15.44
C MET A 377 -16.96 11.74 16.39
N LEU A 378 -15.64 11.89 16.32
CA LEU A 378 -14.70 11.08 17.08
C LEU A 378 -14.82 11.32 18.59
N GLU A 379 -15.17 12.53 19.02
CA GLU A 379 -15.31 12.92 20.42
C GLU A 379 -16.41 12.14 21.17
N HIS A 380 -17.39 11.60 20.45
CA HIS A 380 -18.47 10.80 21.03
C HIS A 380 -18.05 9.36 21.33
N LEU A 381 -16.92 8.89 20.78
CA LEU A 381 -16.47 7.51 20.92
C LEU A 381 -16.07 7.17 22.36
N SER A 382 -15.35 8.07 23.04
CA SER A 382 -14.87 7.86 24.41
C SER A 382 -16.02 7.51 25.36
N LYS A 383 -17.11 8.28 25.27
CA LYS A 383 -18.33 8.06 26.05
C LYS A 383 -19.00 6.72 25.78
N ALA A 384 -19.05 6.27 24.52
CA ALA A 384 -19.63 4.98 24.16
C ALA A 384 -18.79 3.79 24.65
N TRP A 385 -17.48 4.01 24.87
CA TRP A 385 -16.53 2.98 25.31
C TRP A 385 -16.30 2.93 26.82
N GLU A 386 -16.87 3.85 27.62
CA GLU A 386 -16.73 3.88 29.09
C GLU A 386 -17.20 2.58 29.76
N LEU A 387 -18.18 1.89 29.17
CA LEU A 387 -18.77 0.67 29.71
C LEU A 387 -18.25 -0.60 29.02
N ALA A 388 -17.21 -0.52 28.19
CA ALA A 388 -16.72 -1.65 27.40
C ALA A 388 -16.38 -2.87 28.27
N ASP A 389 -15.76 -2.66 29.43
CA ASP A 389 -15.41 -3.74 30.38
C ASP A 389 -16.65 -4.44 30.99
N ILE A 390 -17.83 -3.83 30.91
CA ILE A 390 -19.07 -4.33 31.52
C ILE A 390 -19.98 -4.99 30.46
N ILE A 391 -20.18 -4.33 29.32
CA ILE A 391 -21.14 -4.76 28.29
C ILE A 391 -20.48 -5.36 27.05
N GLY A 392 -19.16 -5.24 26.90
CA GLY A 392 -18.39 -5.74 25.77
C GLY A 392 -18.42 -4.81 24.55
N SER A 393 -17.36 -4.87 23.75
CA SER A 393 -17.12 -3.96 22.61
C SER A 393 -18.17 -4.06 21.49
N ASN A 394 -18.82 -5.21 21.33
CA ASN A 394 -19.92 -5.36 20.36
C ASN A 394 -21.11 -4.46 20.70
N LEU A 395 -21.49 -4.39 21.99
CA LEU A 395 -22.58 -3.52 22.43
C LEU A 395 -22.17 -2.05 22.43
N CYS A 396 -20.93 -1.73 22.77
CA CYS A 396 -20.37 -0.38 22.63
C CYS A 396 -20.41 0.11 21.18
N CYS A 397 -19.96 -0.72 20.22
CA CYS A 397 -20.04 -0.42 18.80
C CYS A 397 -21.49 -0.18 18.36
N LYS A 398 -22.42 -1.08 18.73
CA LYS A 398 -23.85 -0.90 18.44
C LYS A 398 -24.38 0.42 19.00
N ALA A 399 -24.06 0.75 20.26
CA ALA A 399 -24.51 1.96 20.91
C ALA A 399 -23.93 3.22 20.24
N TYR A 400 -22.66 3.20 19.85
CA TYR A 400 -22.02 4.32 19.14
C TYR A 400 -22.70 4.59 17.80
N PHE A 401 -22.96 3.54 17.00
CA PHE A 401 -23.70 3.69 15.75
C PHE A 401 -25.12 4.20 15.97
N GLU A 402 -25.86 3.62 16.92
CA GLU A 402 -27.27 3.97 17.14
C GLU A 402 -27.44 5.37 17.73
N GLN A 403 -26.67 5.72 18.76
CA GLN A 403 -26.90 6.90 19.58
C GLN A 403 -26.10 8.12 19.10
N CYS A 404 -24.99 7.89 18.39
CA CYS A 404 -24.14 8.97 17.88
C CYS A 404 -24.25 9.07 16.36
N LEU A 405 -23.89 8.02 15.62
CA LEU A 405 -23.75 8.16 14.17
C LEU A 405 -25.09 8.28 13.43
N LEU A 406 -26.03 7.37 13.67
CA LEU A 406 -27.31 7.29 12.95
C LEU A 406 -28.35 8.31 13.44
N SER A 407 -28.19 8.83 14.65
CA SER A 407 -29.02 9.90 15.21
C SER A 407 -28.75 11.24 14.53
N GLU A 408 -27.49 11.56 14.24
CA GLU A 408 -27.07 12.81 13.59
C GLU A 408 -27.20 12.77 12.05
N VAL A 409 -27.22 11.57 11.45
CA VAL A 409 -27.41 11.43 9.99
C VAL A 409 -28.90 11.58 9.64
N SER A 410 -29.22 12.63 8.86
CA SER A 410 -30.58 12.97 8.47
C SER A 410 -31.22 11.97 7.50
N THR A 411 -30.43 11.32 6.64
CA THR A 411 -30.88 10.39 5.60
C THR A 411 -30.49 8.95 5.90
N SER A 412 -29.32 8.52 5.41
CA SER A 412 -28.75 7.19 5.59
C SER A 412 -27.23 7.25 5.64
N LEU A 413 -26.61 6.29 6.31
CA LEU A 413 -25.17 6.08 6.35
C LEU A 413 -24.86 4.77 5.60
N THR A 414 -24.14 4.89 4.48
CA THR A 414 -23.68 3.73 3.70
C THR A 414 -22.19 3.52 3.92
N LEU A 415 -21.84 2.39 4.51
CA LEU A 415 -20.46 2.00 4.80
C LEU A 415 -20.00 0.93 3.81
N GLY A 416 -18.92 1.20 3.08
CA GLY A 416 -18.20 0.21 2.29
C GLY A 416 -16.96 -0.26 3.04
N LEU A 417 -16.87 -1.57 3.26
CA LEU A 417 -15.72 -2.22 3.87
C LEU A 417 -14.91 -2.92 2.79
N ASP A 418 -13.66 -2.50 2.62
CA ASP A 418 -12.71 -3.14 1.72
C ASP A 418 -11.62 -3.89 2.46
N GLU A 419 -11.11 -4.93 1.81
CA GLU A 419 -10.07 -5.81 2.32
C GLU A 419 -10.36 -6.40 3.70
N VAL A 420 -11.63 -6.79 3.92
CA VAL A 420 -12.01 -7.51 5.16
C VAL A 420 -11.32 -8.86 5.30
N ASP A 421 -10.65 -9.31 4.23
CA ASP A 421 -9.79 -10.49 4.20
C ASP A 421 -8.78 -10.52 5.35
N ARG A 422 -8.26 -9.36 5.74
CA ARG A 422 -7.29 -9.22 6.83
C ARG A 422 -7.84 -9.65 8.19
N VAL A 423 -9.15 -9.51 8.40
CA VAL A 423 -9.78 -9.94 9.64
C VAL A 423 -9.73 -11.47 9.77
N PHE A 424 -9.78 -12.19 8.64
CA PHE A 424 -9.72 -13.64 8.67
C PHE A 424 -8.38 -14.17 9.19
N GLU A 425 -7.29 -13.40 9.19
CA GLU A 425 -6.03 -13.84 9.83
C GLU A 425 -6.18 -14.06 11.34
N SER A 426 -7.19 -13.45 11.96
CA SER A 426 -7.52 -13.56 13.39
C SER A 426 -8.94 -14.15 13.58
N PRO A 427 -9.09 -15.48 13.76
CA PRO A 427 -10.40 -16.14 13.86
C PRO A 427 -11.34 -15.56 14.93
N GLU A 428 -10.80 -15.16 16.08
CA GLU A 428 -11.57 -14.56 17.19
C GLU A 428 -12.21 -13.23 16.77
N ILE A 429 -11.41 -12.32 16.19
CA ILE A 429 -11.88 -11.03 15.68
C ILE A 429 -12.87 -11.25 14.55
N ALA A 430 -12.61 -12.23 13.67
CA ALA A 430 -13.51 -12.56 12.58
C ALA A 430 -14.87 -13.02 13.10
N ASP A 431 -14.95 -13.94 14.06
CA ASP A 431 -16.23 -14.42 14.61
C ASP A 431 -17.04 -13.26 15.23
N ASP A 432 -16.39 -12.43 16.04
CA ASP A 432 -17.04 -11.29 16.71
C ASP A 432 -17.49 -10.21 15.72
N PHE A 433 -16.59 -9.75 14.85
CA PHE A 433 -16.87 -8.63 13.95
C PHE A 433 -17.93 -8.98 12.92
N PHE A 434 -17.80 -10.14 12.28
CA PHE A 434 -18.75 -10.58 11.26
C PHE A 434 -20.11 -10.94 11.88
N GLY A 435 -20.10 -11.53 13.09
CA GLY A 435 -21.31 -11.71 13.90
C GLY A 435 -22.01 -10.39 14.21
N LEU A 436 -21.25 -9.35 14.57
CA LEU A 436 -21.76 -8.00 14.82
C LEU A 436 -22.38 -7.40 13.55
N LEU A 437 -21.69 -7.39 12.41
CA LEU A 437 -22.22 -6.83 11.15
C LEU A 437 -23.56 -7.47 10.76
N ARG A 438 -23.68 -8.80 10.93
CA ARG A 438 -24.95 -9.52 10.73
C ARG A 438 -26.02 -9.04 11.71
N ALA A 439 -25.69 -8.92 13.00
CA ALA A 439 -26.63 -8.46 14.00
C ALA A 439 -27.13 -7.04 13.70
N LEU A 440 -26.25 -6.12 13.31
CA LEU A 440 -26.62 -4.74 12.94
C LEU A 440 -27.56 -4.71 11.72
N HIS A 441 -27.31 -5.54 10.71
CA HIS A 441 -28.21 -5.67 9.56
C HIS A 441 -29.61 -6.19 9.97
N GLU A 442 -29.67 -7.18 10.86
CA GLU A 442 -30.95 -7.71 11.37
C GLU A 442 -31.72 -6.72 12.27
N GLU A 443 -31.05 -5.74 12.87
CA GLU A 443 -31.73 -4.66 13.61
C GLU A 443 -32.56 -3.76 12.68
N ALA A 444 -32.16 -3.58 11.42
CA ALA A 444 -32.90 -2.77 10.44
C ALA A 444 -34.32 -3.31 10.17
N LYS A 445 -34.54 -4.62 10.36
CA LYS A 445 -35.86 -5.24 10.23
C LYS A 445 -36.79 -4.90 11.41
N ARG A 446 -36.23 -4.47 12.55
CA ARG A 446 -36.95 -4.28 13.82
C ARG A 446 -37.03 -2.82 14.25
N ARG A 447 -36.05 -1.99 13.89
CA ARG A 447 -35.92 -0.61 14.36
C ARG A 447 -35.64 0.34 13.20
N GLU A 448 -36.45 1.40 13.10
CA GLU A 448 -36.36 2.39 12.01
C GLU A 448 -35.00 3.10 11.96
N ILE A 449 -34.37 3.37 13.10
CA ILE A 449 -33.04 4.00 13.11
C ILE A 449 -31.99 3.17 12.37
N TRP A 450 -32.06 1.84 12.48
CA TRP A 450 -31.14 0.92 11.80
C TRP A 450 -31.45 0.75 10.31
N GLN A 451 -32.64 1.14 9.86
CA GLN A 451 -32.95 1.22 8.42
C GLN A 451 -32.12 2.29 7.69
N LYS A 452 -31.60 3.28 8.43
CA LYS A 452 -30.64 4.26 7.92
C LYS A 452 -29.26 3.67 7.65
N PHE A 453 -28.89 2.56 8.27
CA PHE A 453 -27.57 1.96 8.11
C PHE A 453 -27.56 0.99 6.92
N ARG A 454 -26.60 1.18 6.01
CA ARG A 454 -26.42 0.35 4.82
C ARG A 454 -24.97 -0.09 4.72
N LEU A 455 -24.73 -1.31 4.26
CA LEU A 455 -23.43 -1.95 4.32
C LEU A 455 -23.06 -2.60 2.99
N ILE A 456 -21.83 -2.38 2.54
CA ILE A 456 -21.20 -3.08 1.42
C ILE A 456 -19.96 -3.77 1.98
N VAL A 457 -19.84 -5.08 1.82
CA VAL A 457 -18.68 -5.86 2.28
C VAL A 457 -17.97 -6.44 1.07
N VAL A 458 -16.72 -6.02 0.86
CA VAL A 458 -15.84 -6.55 -0.17
C VAL A 458 -14.86 -7.51 0.47
N HIS A 459 -14.84 -8.74 -0.03
CA HIS A 459 -13.87 -9.74 0.38
C HIS A 459 -13.35 -10.50 -0.84
N SER A 460 -12.09 -10.88 -0.75
CA SER A 460 -11.48 -11.87 -1.61
C SER A 460 -11.78 -13.25 -1.06
N THR A 461 -11.52 -14.26 -1.87
CA THR A 461 -11.78 -15.64 -1.47
C THR A 461 -10.50 -16.34 -1.03
N GLU A 462 -9.34 -15.69 -1.19
CA GLU A 462 -8.00 -16.30 -1.10
C GLU A 462 -7.61 -16.76 0.31
N VAL A 463 -8.09 -16.09 1.35
CA VAL A 463 -7.78 -16.40 2.76
C VAL A 463 -9.05 -16.88 3.45
N TYR A 464 -9.42 -18.14 3.25
CA TYR A 464 -10.59 -18.69 3.94
C TYR A 464 -10.19 -19.46 5.19
N ILE A 465 -10.49 -18.88 6.35
CA ILE A 465 -10.66 -19.62 7.61
C ILE A 465 -12.12 -20.08 7.69
N PRO A 466 -12.41 -21.34 8.05
CA PRO A 466 -13.78 -21.77 8.25
C PRO A 466 -14.43 -20.96 9.38
N LEU A 467 -15.36 -20.08 9.03
CA LEU A 467 -16.25 -19.44 9.99
C LEU A 467 -17.48 -20.33 10.25
N ASP A 468 -18.03 -20.25 11.47
CA ASP A 468 -19.30 -20.89 11.79
C ASP A 468 -20.40 -20.34 10.87
N ILE A 469 -21.05 -21.26 10.13
CA ILE A 469 -22.12 -20.98 9.17
C ILE A 469 -23.23 -20.14 9.82
N ASN A 470 -23.49 -20.31 11.12
CA ASN A 470 -24.58 -19.62 11.80
C ASN A 470 -24.25 -18.18 12.24
N LYS A 471 -22.97 -17.79 12.20
CA LYS A 471 -22.50 -16.49 12.68
C LYS A 471 -22.03 -15.56 11.57
N SER A 472 -21.84 -16.12 10.37
CA SER A 472 -21.35 -15.41 9.20
C SER A 472 -22.39 -14.45 8.56
N PRO A 473 -22.06 -13.16 8.32
CA PRO A 473 -22.85 -12.23 7.53
C PRO A 473 -22.85 -12.63 6.05
N PHE A 474 -22.01 -13.59 5.65
CA PHE A 474 -21.97 -14.12 4.29
C PHE A 474 -23.18 -14.98 3.91
N ASN A 475 -24.17 -15.13 4.80
CA ASN A 475 -25.45 -15.80 4.54
C ASN A 475 -26.65 -14.86 4.42
N VAL A 476 -26.48 -13.55 4.62
CA VAL A 476 -27.55 -12.54 4.53
C VAL A 476 -27.22 -11.45 3.51
N GLY A 477 -28.19 -10.62 3.12
CA GLY A 477 -28.00 -9.60 2.09
C GLY A 477 -27.81 -10.14 0.67
N LEU A 478 -27.51 -9.25 -0.29
CA LEU A 478 -27.30 -9.59 -1.70
C LEU A 478 -25.87 -10.10 -1.93
N PRO A 479 -25.67 -11.38 -2.32
CA PRO A 479 -24.38 -11.86 -2.79
C PRO A 479 -24.12 -11.43 -4.24
N ILE A 480 -22.93 -10.91 -4.50
CA ILE A 480 -22.42 -10.57 -5.84
C ILE A 480 -21.11 -11.32 -6.05
N ASP A 481 -21.13 -12.30 -6.94
CA ASP A 481 -19.93 -12.91 -7.48
C ASP A 481 -19.53 -12.17 -8.77
N LEU A 482 -18.33 -11.60 -8.81
CA LEU A 482 -17.87 -10.88 -10.02
C LEU A 482 -17.28 -11.84 -11.04
N PRO A 483 -17.86 -11.96 -12.25
CA PRO A 483 -17.33 -12.80 -13.30
C PRO A 483 -16.19 -12.10 -14.05
N GLU A 484 -15.47 -12.91 -14.83
CA GLU A 484 -14.56 -12.46 -15.88
C GLU A 484 -15.32 -11.71 -16.98
N PHE A 485 -14.60 -10.90 -17.74
CA PHE A 485 -15.14 -10.26 -18.93
C PHE A 485 -15.44 -11.27 -20.03
N ASN A 486 -16.61 -11.12 -20.64
CA ASN A 486 -16.94 -11.82 -21.87
C ASN A 486 -16.28 -11.16 -23.09
N TRP A 487 -16.44 -11.78 -24.25
CA TRP A 487 -15.84 -11.32 -25.50
C TRP A 487 -16.26 -9.88 -25.87
N GLN A 488 -17.54 -9.54 -25.70
CA GLN A 488 -18.07 -8.21 -26.04
C GLN A 488 -17.46 -7.13 -25.12
N GLN A 489 -17.29 -7.47 -23.84
CA GLN A 489 -16.68 -6.59 -22.85
C GLN A 489 -15.18 -6.39 -23.13
N MET A 490 -14.47 -7.42 -23.57
CA MET A 490 -13.07 -7.29 -24.00
C MET A 490 -12.93 -6.44 -25.26
N GLN A 491 -13.81 -6.63 -26.25
CA GLN A 491 -13.80 -5.82 -27.46
C GLN A 491 -14.07 -4.34 -27.16
N GLU A 492 -15.06 -4.04 -26.32
CA GLU A 492 -15.34 -2.68 -25.89
C GLU A 492 -14.15 -2.08 -25.12
N LEU A 493 -13.52 -2.86 -24.22
CA LEU A 493 -12.33 -2.40 -23.50
C LEU A 493 -11.17 -2.08 -24.44
N ALA A 494 -10.92 -2.91 -25.46
CA ALA A 494 -9.91 -2.65 -26.48
C ALA A 494 -10.17 -1.31 -27.19
N ARG A 495 -11.42 -1.05 -27.60
CA ARG A 495 -11.85 0.22 -28.21
C ARG A 495 -11.58 1.40 -27.30
N ARG A 496 -11.83 1.27 -25.98
CA ARG A 496 -11.57 2.33 -24.99
C ARG A 496 -10.08 2.59 -24.76
N HIS A 497 -9.23 1.59 -24.99
CA HIS A 497 -7.77 1.73 -25.04
C HIS A 497 -7.25 2.28 -26.39
N GLY A 498 -8.14 2.63 -27.33
CA GLY A 498 -7.74 3.13 -28.66
C GLY A 498 -7.24 2.04 -29.61
N LEU A 499 -7.47 0.77 -29.28
CA LEU A 499 -7.02 -0.38 -30.06
C LEU A 499 -8.10 -0.80 -31.06
N ASP A 500 -7.80 -0.72 -32.35
CA ASP A 500 -8.69 -1.19 -33.43
C ASP A 500 -8.54 -2.70 -33.65
N TRP A 501 -8.87 -3.48 -32.62
CA TRP A 501 -8.69 -4.93 -32.64
C TRP A 501 -9.81 -5.65 -33.39
N ASN A 502 -9.41 -6.56 -34.27
CA ASN A 502 -10.32 -7.51 -34.90
C ASN A 502 -10.67 -8.68 -33.96
N ALA A 503 -11.61 -9.53 -34.39
CA ALA A 503 -12.08 -10.66 -33.59
C ALA A 503 -10.96 -11.65 -33.21
N GLN A 504 -9.99 -11.87 -34.11
CA GLN A 504 -8.87 -12.79 -33.86
C GLN A 504 -7.92 -12.25 -32.78
N GLN A 505 -7.69 -10.93 -32.74
CA GLN A 505 -6.83 -10.31 -31.72
C GLN A 505 -7.48 -10.38 -30.33
N VAL A 506 -8.79 -10.11 -30.24
CA VAL A 506 -9.54 -10.26 -28.98
C VAL A 506 -9.53 -11.72 -28.52
N GLU A 507 -9.80 -12.66 -29.43
CA GLU A 507 -9.79 -14.10 -29.13
C GLU A 507 -8.39 -14.58 -28.70
N LYS A 508 -7.33 -14.07 -29.33
CA LYS A 508 -5.95 -14.42 -28.99
C LYS A 508 -5.60 -14.05 -27.55
N LEU A 509 -5.94 -12.82 -27.11
CA LEU A 509 -5.73 -12.42 -25.72
C LEU A 509 -6.66 -13.18 -24.76
N MET A 510 -7.93 -13.35 -25.13
CA MET A 510 -8.91 -14.07 -24.31
C MET A 510 -8.52 -15.53 -24.08
N ASN A 511 -7.95 -16.20 -25.08
CA ASN A 511 -7.44 -17.56 -24.95
C ASN A 511 -6.23 -17.66 -24.00
N LEU A 512 -5.45 -16.59 -23.85
CA LEU A 512 -4.30 -16.54 -22.96
C LEU A 512 -4.72 -16.28 -21.51
N VAL A 513 -5.43 -15.18 -21.25
CA VAL A 513 -5.70 -14.68 -19.89
C VAL A 513 -7.17 -14.83 -19.45
N GLY A 514 -8.02 -15.41 -20.29
CA GLY A 514 -9.47 -15.42 -20.08
C GLY A 514 -10.02 -14.00 -20.18
N GLY A 515 -11.03 -13.71 -19.35
CA GLY A 515 -11.57 -12.36 -19.20
C GLY A 515 -11.08 -11.65 -17.93
N HIS A 516 -9.90 -12.01 -17.41
CA HIS A 516 -9.42 -11.46 -16.14
C HIS A 516 -9.20 -9.92 -16.24
N PRO A 517 -9.96 -9.09 -15.51
CA PRO A 517 -10.01 -7.64 -15.74
C PRO A 517 -8.64 -6.94 -15.70
N TYR A 518 -7.84 -7.23 -14.67
CA TYR A 518 -6.49 -6.69 -14.54
C TYR A 518 -5.53 -7.16 -15.64
N LEU A 519 -5.41 -8.48 -15.89
CA LEU A 519 -4.51 -9.01 -16.91
C LEU A 519 -4.86 -8.52 -18.32
N VAL A 520 -6.15 -8.39 -18.63
CA VAL A 520 -6.62 -7.84 -19.90
C VAL A 520 -6.23 -6.36 -20.02
N ARG A 521 -6.49 -5.55 -18.98
CA ARG A 521 -6.09 -4.13 -18.98
C ARG A 521 -4.59 -3.94 -19.06
N LEU A 522 -3.80 -4.78 -18.39
CA LEU A 522 -2.33 -4.70 -18.41
C LEU A 522 -1.76 -4.93 -19.81
N ALA A 523 -2.23 -5.95 -20.52
CA ALA A 523 -1.86 -6.14 -21.93
C ALA A 523 -2.31 -4.96 -22.79
N MET A 524 -3.58 -4.54 -22.69
CA MET A 524 -4.10 -3.44 -23.51
C MET A 524 -3.39 -2.12 -23.21
N TYR A 525 -2.97 -1.87 -21.97
CA TYR A 525 -2.21 -0.70 -21.58
C TYR A 525 -0.83 -0.65 -22.29
N HIS A 526 -0.03 -1.71 -22.17
CA HIS A 526 1.30 -1.74 -22.79
C HIS A 526 1.22 -1.76 -24.32
N ILE A 527 0.21 -2.44 -24.89
CA ILE A 527 0.01 -2.48 -26.35
C ILE A 527 -0.45 -1.11 -26.87
N ALA A 528 -1.36 -0.42 -26.17
CA ALA A 528 -1.83 0.92 -26.58
C ALA A 528 -0.73 1.99 -26.49
N ARG A 529 0.31 1.75 -25.69
CA ARG A 529 1.50 2.61 -25.59
C ARG A 529 2.59 2.26 -26.61
N GLU A 530 2.38 1.21 -27.39
CA GLU A 530 3.38 0.66 -28.32
C GLU A 530 4.65 0.12 -27.63
N ASP A 531 4.58 -0.16 -26.32
CA ASP A 531 5.69 -0.75 -25.55
C ASP A 531 5.94 -2.21 -25.98
N VAL A 532 4.88 -2.93 -26.38
CA VAL A 532 4.91 -4.34 -26.76
C VAL A 532 3.79 -4.67 -27.76
N THR A 533 4.00 -5.68 -28.61
CA THR A 533 2.95 -6.17 -29.52
C THR A 533 2.13 -7.29 -28.87
N LEU A 534 0.90 -7.52 -29.35
CA LEU A 534 0.08 -8.65 -28.89
C LEU A 534 0.80 -10.00 -29.07
N ASP A 535 1.55 -10.17 -30.14
CA ASP A 535 2.31 -11.39 -30.41
C ASP A 535 3.39 -11.61 -29.36
N ARG A 536 4.14 -10.56 -29.00
CA ARG A 536 5.15 -10.59 -27.94
C ARG A 536 4.56 -10.84 -26.57
N VAL A 537 3.42 -10.20 -26.25
CA VAL A 537 2.69 -10.46 -24.99
C VAL A 537 2.35 -11.94 -24.86
N VAL A 538 1.89 -12.59 -25.94
CA VAL A 538 1.51 -14.00 -25.92
C VAL A 538 2.73 -14.93 -25.85
N GLU A 539 3.82 -14.58 -26.53
CA GLU A 539 5.07 -15.34 -26.52
C GLU A 539 5.74 -15.32 -25.14
N GLU A 540 5.80 -14.15 -24.50
CA GLU A 540 6.54 -13.94 -23.25
C GLU A 540 5.65 -14.03 -22.01
N ALA A 541 4.34 -14.24 -22.17
CA ALA A 541 3.32 -14.13 -21.13
C ALA A 541 3.66 -14.89 -19.84
N ALA A 542 4.08 -16.14 -20.01
CA ALA A 542 4.36 -17.09 -18.93
C ALA A 542 5.85 -17.11 -18.54
N THR A 543 6.58 -16.03 -18.79
CA THR A 543 8.02 -15.93 -18.48
C THR A 543 8.28 -14.88 -17.40
N GLU A 544 9.48 -14.92 -16.83
CA GLU A 544 9.96 -13.96 -15.83
C GLU A 544 10.21 -12.54 -16.39
N ALA A 545 10.29 -12.43 -17.72
CA ALA A 545 10.45 -11.17 -18.44
C ALA A 545 9.11 -10.60 -18.95
N GLY A 546 8.05 -11.41 -18.97
CA GLY A 546 6.74 -11.00 -19.46
C GLY A 546 6.05 -9.98 -18.56
N ILE A 547 5.11 -9.23 -19.14
CA ILE A 547 4.31 -8.21 -18.43
C ILE A 547 3.50 -8.76 -17.24
N TYR A 548 3.29 -10.07 -17.17
CA TYR A 548 2.53 -10.73 -16.11
C TYR A 548 3.42 -11.33 -15.00
N SER A 549 4.74 -11.16 -15.08
CA SER A 549 5.70 -11.82 -14.18
C SER A 549 5.43 -11.55 -12.70
N ASP A 550 5.19 -10.30 -12.29
CA ASP A 550 4.92 -9.96 -10.89
C ASP A 550 3.62 -10.60 -10.36
N HIS A 551 2.57 -10.60 -11.18
CA HIS A 551 1.31 -11.29 -10.86
C HIS A 551 1.52 -12.79 -10.64
N LEU A 552 2.29 -13.42 -11.53
CA LEU A 552 2.57 -14.85 -11.50
C LEU A 552 3.45 -15.24 -10.31
N ARG A 553 4.53 -14.49 -10.04
CA ARG A 553 5.42 -14.68 -8.89
C ARG A 553 4.67 -14.59 -7.57
N ARG A 554 3.77 -13.62 -7.43
CA ARG A 554 2.93 -13.49 -6.23
C ARG A 554 2.09 -14.73 -5.98
N HIS A 555 1.49 -15.29 -7.03
CA HIS A 555 0.73 -16.53 -6.90
C HIS A 555 1.63 -17.73 -6.60
N LEU A 556 2.80 -17.84 -7.23
CA LEU A 556 3.78 -18.89 -6.93
C LEU A 556 4.21 -18.85 -5.46
N TRP A 557 4.61 -17.67 -4.97
CA TRP A 557 5.00 -17.48 -3.58
C TRP A 557 3.87 -17.86 -2.62
N ASN A 558 2.62 -17.49 -2.93
CA ASN A 558 1.48 -17.89 -2.11
C ASN A 558 1.25 -19.41 -2.12
N LEU A 559 1.46 -20.10 -3.24
CA LEU A 559 1.37 -21.56 -3.31
C LEU A 559 2.49 -22.24 -2.52
N GLU A 560 3.73 -21.72 -2.58
CA GLU A 560 4.89 -22.26 -1.87
C GLU A 560 4.73 -22.23 -0.34
N LYS A 561 3.95 -21.28 0.19
CA LYS A 561 3.59 -21.24 1.62
C LYS A 561 2.71 -22.41 2.05
N TYR A 562 2.02 -23.07 1.11
CA TYR A 562 1.04 -24.14 1.40
C TYR A 562 1.28 -25.36 0.49
N PRO A 563 2.11 -26.33 0.93
CA PRO A 563 2.51 -27.49 0.11
C PRO A 563 1.34 -28.28 -0.50
N ASP A 564 0.26 -28.51 0.26
CA ASP A 564 -0.94 -29.19 -0.24
C ASP A 564 -1.63 -28.45 -1.40
N LEU A 565 -1.59 -27.11 -1.41
CA LEU A 565 -2.13 -26.30 -2.52
C LEU A 565 -1.20 -26.30 -3.72
N LEU A 566 0.11 -26.28 -3.47
CA LEU A 566 1.12 -26.37 -4.53
C LEU A 566 1.02 -27.70 -5.28
N GLU A 567 0.91 -28.82 -4.57
CA GLU A 567 0.72 -30.15 -5.19
C GLU A 567 -0.61 -30.24 -5.94
N ALA A 568 -1.70 -29.70 -5.37
CA ALA A 568 -2.99 -29.66 -6.07
C ALA A 568 -2.93 -28.80 -7.35
N MET A 569 -2.20 -27.68 -7.32
CA MET A 569 -2.00 -26.86 -8.51
C MET A 569 -1.15 -27.59 -9.56
N LYS A 570 -0.09 -28.29 -9.13
CA LYS A 570 0.73 -29.15 -9.99
C LYS A 570 -0.11 -30.22 -10.68
N GLU A 571 -1.00 -30.89 -9.95
CA GLU A 571 -1.92 -31.88 -10.52
C GLU A 571 -2.82 -31.25 -11.60
N VAL A 572 -3.38 -30.07 -11.33
CA VAL A 572 -4.26 -29.36 -12.27
C VAL A 572 -3.55 -28.96 -13.56
N VAL A 573 -2.30 -28.48 -13.49
CA VAL A 573 -1.57 -27.99 -14.68
C VAL A 573 -0.83 -29.07 -15.44
N THR A 574 -0.57 -30.23 -14.84
CA THR A 574 0.05 -31.37 -15.53
C THR A 574 -0.97 -32.28 -16.21
N ALA A 575 -2.23 -32.27 -15.75
CA ALA A 575 -3.30 -33.05 -16.36
C ALA A 575 -3.73 -32.50 -17.74
N SER A 576 -4.09 -33.41 -18.64
CA SER A 576 -4.64 -33.08 -19.97
C SER A 576 -6.15 -32.79 -19.94
N ALA A 577 -6.82 -33.08 -18.83
CA ALA A 577 -8.25 -32.87 -18.60
C ALA A 577 -8.49 -32.38 -17.17
N GLY A 578 -9.73 -32.00 -16.86
CA GLY A 578 -10.09 -31.54 -15.53
C GLY A 578 -9.85 -32.58 -14.44
N VAL A 579 -9.30 -32.13 -13.31
CA VAL A 579 -8.86 -32.97 -12.18
C VAL A 579 -9.85 -32.88 -11.04
N ARG A 580 -10.16 -34.01 -10.39
CA ARG A 580 -11.03 -34.03 -9.22
C ARG A 580 -10.22 -33.92 -7.94
N LEU A 581 -9.99 -32.70 -7.48
CA LEU A 581 -9.32 -32.40 -6.23
C LEU A 581 -10.23 -32.62 -5.01
N ARG A 582 -9.62 -32.73 -3.81
CA ARG A 582 -10.35 -32.62 -2.54
C ARG A 582 -11.09 -31.28 -2.49
N SER A 583 -12.34 -31.27 -2.03
CA SER A 583 -13.22 -30.09 -2.07
C SER A 583 -12.60 -28.85 -1.44
N GLU A 584 -11.86 -29.01 -0.35
CA GLU A 584 -11.16 -27.90 0.32
C GLU A 584 -10.08 -27.27 -0.58
N LEU A 585 -9.26 -28.09 -1.25
CA LEU A 585 -8.18 -27.62 -2.13
C LEU A 585 -8.75 -27.01 -3.41
N ALA A 586 -9.76 -27.66 -4.01
CA ALA A 586 -10.50 -27.15 -5.16
C ALA A 586 -11.08 -25.76 -4.87
N PHE A 587 -11.73 -25.63 -3.71
CA PHE A 587 -12.30 -24.37 -3.26
C PHE A 587 -11.24 -23.29 -3.04
N LYS A 588 -10.14 -23.60 -2.34
CA LYS A 588 -9.04 -22.66 -2.09
C LYS A 588 -8.38 -22.18 -3.38
N LEU A 589 -8.03 -23.08 -4.30
CA LEU A 589 -7.43 -22.70 -5.58
C LEU A 589 -8.39 -21.88 -6.46
N ASN A 590 -9.68 -22.23 -6.48
CA ASN A 590 -10.69 -21.46 -7.23
C ASN A 590 -10.82 -20.06 -6.63
N SER A 591 -10.74 -20.00 -5.30
CA SER A 591 -10.83 -18.78 -4.52
C SER A 591 -9.61 -17.87 -4.67
N MET A 592 -8.42 -18.43 -4.90
CA MET A 592 -7.22 -17.71 -5.34
C MET A 592 -7.32 -17.21 -6.78
N GLY A 593 -8.38 -17.57 -7.50
CA GLY A 593 -8.53 -17.25 -8.92
C GLY A 593 -7.57 -18.04 -9.82
N LEU A 594 -6.98 -19.14 -9.36
CA LEU A 594 -6.03 -19.92 -10.16
C LEU A 594 -6.69 -21.01 -11.01
N VAL A 595 -7.79 -21.58 -10.50
CA VAL A 595 -8.56 -22.61 -11.19
C VAL A 595 -10.01 -22.19 -11.39
N LYS A 596 -10.70 -22.90 -12.27
CA LYS A 596 -12.16 -22.86 -12.44
C LYS A 596 -12.74 -24.25 -12.18
N LEU A 597 -13.95 -24.27 -11.63
CA LEU A 597 -14.70 -25.50 -11.36
C LEU A 597 -15.72 -25.73 -12.47
N ASP A 598 -15.69 -26.91 -13.07
CA ASP A 598 -16.71 -27.41 -13.99
C ASP A 598 -17.26 -28.74 -13.45
N GLY A 599 -18.46 -28.68 -12.86
CA GLY A 599 -18.97 -29.75 -12.01
C GLY A 599 -18.03 -30.04 -10.84
N ASN A 600 -17.50 -31.27 -10.78
CA ASN A 600 -16.54 -31.71 -9.76
C ASN A 600 -15.07 -31.62 -10.22
N ASN A 601 -14.83 -31.14 -11.44
CA ASN A 601 -13.50 -31.09 -12.03
C ASN A 601 -12.92 -29.68 -11.92
N CYS A 602 -11.62 -29.61 -11.69
CA CYS A 602 -10.82 -28.40 -11.61
C CYS A 602 -9.94 -28.31 -12.86
N THR A 603 -9.92 -27.15 -13.50
CA THR A 603 -8.99 -26.84 -14.60
C THR A 603 -8.31 -25.51 -14.31
N ALA A 604 -7.12 -25.28 -14.87
CA ALA A 604 -6.49 -23.97 -14.82
C ALA A 604 -7.48 -22.91 -15.36
N ARG A 605 -7.55 -21.76 -14.68
CA ARG A 605 -8.53 -20.72 -15.03
C ARG A 605 -8.28 -20.18 -16.44
N CYS A 606 -7.01 -19.94 -16.77
CA CYS A 606 -6.57 -19.50 -18.08
C CYS A 606 -5.25 -20.17 -18.48
N ARG A 607 -4.92 -20.10 -19.77
CA ARG A 607 -3.73 -20.73 -20.34
C ARG A 607 -2.43 -20.13 -19.80
N LEU A 608 -2.43 -18.85 -19.45
CA LEU A 608 -1.31 -18.20 -18.78
C LEU A 608 -0.88 -18.96 -17.52
N TYR A 609 -1.83 -19.28 -16.64
CA TYR A 609 -1.54 -20.02 -15.41
C TYR A 609 -1.14 -21.46 -15.70
N GLU A 610 -1.82 -22.10 -16.65
CA GLU A 610 -1.46 -23.45 -17.09
C GLU A 610 0.01 -23.53 -17.53
N GLN A 611 0.46 -22.59 -18.38
CA GLN A 611 1.82 -22.56 -18.90
C GLN A 611 2.85 -22.25 -17.81
N TYR A 612 2.63 -21.18 -17.04
CA TYR A 612 3.59 -20.74 -16.03
C TYR A 612 3.77 -21.77 -14.90
N PHE A 613 2.66 -22.28 -14.33
CA PHE A 613 2.78 -23.24 -13.23
C PHE A 613 3.16 -24.64 -13.71
N ARG A 614 2.87 -25.00 -14.97
CA ARG A 614 3.41 -26.25 -15.54
C ARG A 614 4.94 -26.16 -15.60
N ASP A 615 5.50 -25.10 -16.14
CA ASP A 615 6.94 -24.85 -16.16
C ASP A 615 7.53 -24.95 -14.74
N ARG A 616 7.00 -24.13 -13.81
CA ARG A 616 7.56 -23.98 -12.46
C ARG A 616 7.38 -25.17 -11.53
N LEU A 617 6.31 -25.96 -11.69
CA LEU A 617 5.98 -27.05 -10.77
C LEU A 617 6.28 -28.44 -11.33
N SER A 618 6.54 -28.57 -12.64
CA SER A 618 6.92 -29.86 -13.25
C SER A 618 8.39 -30.21 -13.07
N GLU A 619 9.25 -29.24 -12.74
CA GLU A 619 10.66 -29.49 -12.46
C GLU A 619 10.88 -30.04 -11.05
N GLU A 620 10.87 -31.37 -10.91
CA GLU A 620 11.74 -32.04 -9.94
C GLU A 620 13.20 -31.88 -10.42
N GLY A 621 13.85 -30.74 -10.16
CA GLY A 621 15.30 -30.66 -10.37
C GLY A 621 15.96 -29.32 -10.64
N VAL A 622 15.64 -28.23 -9.95
CA VAL A 622 16.64 -27.20 -9.62
C VAL A 622 16.32 -26.61 -8.25
N ARG A 623 16.61 -27.36 -7.19
CA ARG A 623 17.02 -26.76 -5.93
C ARG A 623 18.53 -26.69 -5.99
N ASP A 624 19.08 -25.50 -6.22
CA ASP A 624 20.43 -25.10 -5.81
C ASP A 624 20.44 -23.61 -5.49
#